data_AF-A0A7V8Z4T8-F1
#
_entry.id   AF-A0A7V8Z4T8-F1
#
_cell.length_a   1.000
_cell.length_b   1.000
_cell.length_c   1.000
_cell.angle_alpha   90.00
_cell.angle_beta   90.00
_cell.angle_gamma   90.00
#
_symmetry.space_group_name_H-M   'P 1'
#
loop_
_entity.id
_entity.type
_entity.pdbx_description
1 polymer ?
#
loop_
_entity_poly.entity_id
_entity_poly.type
_entity_poly.pdbx_seq_one_letter_code
_entity_poly.pdbx_strand_id
1 'polypeptide(L)'
;MRVALAQMNCRLGEVAANVGRATELRVEAQAAGADLVVFPELTVTGYCNDRPVAALTMAPDDERLAQVAGETSAVVGFVEPPGYNAAAWWEGGRLRHVQRKLYLPSYGPWQEGRYFTPGDDLQVVDGIAIIICNDAWHPAVVELAVRRGAEVLVVPANSARNALVDNPSSWRDITRFYARLLQVFVVFVNRVGVEGGFSFWGGSHVVDFDGRMVAGAPDEVEAVVVADLDLKALHRRRRELPLLDDPRLDLLADGFSRLVHPNLLP
;
A
#
# COMPACT_ATOMS: atom_id res chain seq x y z
N MET A 1 2.36 15.70 -8.97
CA MET A 1 1.26 15.16 -8.15
C MET A 1 1.61 15.37 -6.70
N ARG A 2 0.75 15.98 -5.90
CA ARG A 2 0.92 16.12 -4.46
C ARG A 2 0.18 15.00 -3.74
N VAL A 3 0.88 14.22 -2.94
CA VAL A 3 0.31 13.10 -2.18
C VAL A 3 0.30 13.41 -0.69
N ALA A 4 -0.76 13.02 0.01
CA ALA A 4 -0.87 13.08 1.46
C ALA A 4 -0.79 11.68 2.09
N LEU A 5 0.05 11.55 3.10
CA LEU A 5 0.17 10.38 3.97
C LEU A 5 -0.75 10.61 5.18
N ALA A 6 -1.93 9.99 5.20
CA ALA A 6 -2.88 10.10 6.31
C ALA A 6 -2.60 9.04 7.37
N GLN A 7 -1.51 9.23 8.13
CA GLN A 7 -1.12 8.31 9.20
C GLN A 7 -2.08 8.43 10.38
N MET A 8 -2.81 7.35 10.68
CA MET A 8 -3.83 7.35 11.73
C MET A 8 -3.85 6.08 12.55
N ASN A 9 -4.45 6.14 13.73
CA ASN A 9 -4.83 4.95 14.47
C ASN A 9 -6.16 4.41 13.92
N CYS A 10 -6.31 3.09 13.90
CA CYS A 10 -7.52 2.41 13.49
C CYS A 10 -8.04 1.60 14.68
N ARG A 11 -9.34 1.69 14.97
CA ARG A 11 -10.00 0.96 16.06
C ARG A 11 -10.72 -0.27 15.50
N LEU A 12 -10.30 -1.46 15.91
CA LEU A 12 -10.89 -2.73 15.46
C LEU A 12 -12.41 -2.77 15.58
N GLY A 13 -13.10 -2.87 14.44
CA GLY A 13 -14.54 -3.01 14.33
C GLY A 13 -15.36 -1.73 14.54
N GLU A 14 -14.74 -0.62 14.97
CA GLU A 14 -15.43 0.67 15.15
C GLU A 14 -15.51 1.44 13.82
N VAL A 15 -16.20 0.87 12.82
CA VAL A 15 -16.22 1.40 11.44
C VAL A 15 -16.63 2.88 11.38
N ALA A 16 -17.68 3.26 12.10
CA ALA A 16 -18.14 4.66 12.12
C ALA A 16 -17.08 5.62 12.68
N ALA A 17 -16.35 5.23 13.73
CA ALA A 17 -15.30 6.05 14.32
C ALA A 17 -14.10 6.18 13.37
N ASN A 18 -13.69 5.07 12.74
CA ASN A 18 -12.59 5.08 11.77
C ASN A 18 -12.91 5.93 10.54
N VAL A 19 -14.12 5.79 9.99
CA VAL A 19 -14.61 6.60 8.86
C VAL A 19 -14.63 8.08 9.21
N GLY A 20 -15.16 8.43 10.39
CA GLY A 20 -15.17 9.81 10.89
C GLY A 20 -13.75 10.39 10.95
N ARG A 21 -12.82 9.67 11.58
CA ARG A 21 -11.44 10.12 11.71
C ARG A 21 -10.72 10.22 10.36
N ALA A 22 -10.88 9.24 9.48
CA ALA A 22 -10.30 9.27 8.15
C ALA A 22 -10.85 10.45 7.32
N THR A 23 -12.14 10.78 7.48
CA THR A 23 -12.76 11.95 6.83
C THR A 23 -12.14 13.26 7.31
N GLU A 24 -11.89 13.43 8.61
CA GLU A 24 -11.20 14.62 9.16
C GLU A 24 -9.80 14.78 8.56
N LEU A 25 -9.03 13.69 8.50
CA LEU A 25 -7.67 13.69 7.93
C LEU A 25 -7.67 13.95 6.43
N ARG A 26 -8.67 13.45 5.68
CA ARG A 26 -8.86 13.83 4.28
C ARG A 26 -9.07 15.34 4.15
N VAL A 27 -9.93 15.94 4.98
CA VAL A 27 -10.21 17.39 4.91
C VAL A 27 -8.94 18.20 5.19
N GLU A 28 -8.11 17.77 6.14
CA GLU A 28 -6.80 18.37 6.40
C GLU A 28 -5.87 18.23 5.18
N ALA A 29 -5.78 17.04 4.58
CA ALA A 29 -4.99 16.80 3.38
C ALA A 29 -5.48 17.63 2.17
N GLN A 30 -6.79 17.78 2.01
CA GLN A 30 -7.40 18.62 0.98
C GLN A 30 -7.04 20.10 1.20
N ALA A 31 -7.08 20.58 2.43
CA ALA A 31 -6.66 21.94 2.77
C ALA A 31 -5.16 22.18 2.50
N ALA A 32 -4.33 21.13 2.58
CA ALA A 32 -2.92 21.15 2.18
C ALA A 32 -2.69 21.02 0.66
N GLY A 33 -3.77 20.94 -0.13
CA GLY A 33 -3.73 20.86 -1.59
C GLY A 33 -3.31 19.50 -2.13
N ALA A 34 -3.59 18.41 -1.40
CA ALA A 34 -3.30 17.05 -1.88
C ALA A 34 -4.16 16.69 -3.10
N ASP A 35 -3.52 16.15 -4.14
CA ASP A 35 -4.18 15.54 -5.28
C ASP A 35 -4.68 14.14 -4.93
N LEU A 36 -3.92 13.40 -4.09
CA LEU A 36 -4.20 12.04 -3.65
C LEU A 36 -3.96 11.89 -2.14
N VAL A 37 -4.90 11.30 -1.40
CA VAL A 37 -4.75 10.93 0.01
C VAL A 37 -4.61 9.42 0.14
N VAL A 38 -3.57 8.95 0.82
CA VAL A 38 -3.36 7.52 1.06
C VAL A 38 -3.56 7.24 2.55
N PHE A 39 -4.42 6.26 2.85
CA PHE A 39 -4.67 5.79 4.20
C PHE A 39 -3.96 4.44 4.47
N PRO A 40 -3.79 4.04 5.75
CA PRO A 40 -3.22 2.75 6.12
C PRO A 40 -4.05 1.55 5.63
N GLU A 41 -3.45 0.36 5.64
CA GLU A 41 -4.14 -0.89 5.37
C GLU A 41 -5.34 -1.10 6.32
N LEU A 42 -6.47 -1.62 5.81
CA LEU A 42 -7.68 -1.87 6.61
C LEU A 42 -8.14 -0.67 7.45
N THR A 43 -8.00 0.56 6.93
CA THR A 43 -8.29 1.82 7.63
C THR A 43 -9.64 1.80 8.35
N VAL A 44 -10.70 1.37 7.67
CA VAL A 44 -12.06 1.51 8.16
C VAL A 44 -12.45 0.39 9.14
N THR A 45 -11.77 -0.75 9.13
CA THR A 45 -12.11 -1.90 9.99
C THR A 45 -11.12 -2.11 11.13
N GLY A 46 -9.90 -1.61 11.04
CA GLY A 46 -8.78 -2.05 11.88
C GLY A 46 -8.27 -3.44 11.49
N TYR A 47 -7.23 -3.92 12.17
CA TYR A 47 -6.53 -5.15 11.80
C TYR A 47 -7.15 -6.37 12.49
N CYS A 48 -7.95 -7.13 11.73
CA CYS A 48 -8.86 -8.15 12.23
C CYS A 48 -8.31 -9.58 12.14
N ASN A 49 -7.13 -9.83 12.72
CA ASN A 49 -6.44 -11.13 12.68
C ASN A 49 -6.92 -12.18 13.71
N ASP A 50 -7.97 -11.92 14.47
CA ASP A 50 -8.49 -12.83 15.49
C ASP A 50 -10.04 -12.87 15.54
N ARG A 51 -10.71 -12.22 14.58
CA ARG A 51 -12.17 -12.07 14.53
C ARG A 51 -12.73 -12.50 13.18
N PRO A 52 -14.04 -12.81 13.11
CA PRO A 52 -14.70 -13.11 11.85
C PRO A 52 -14.70 -11.88 10.92
N VAL A 53 -13.78 -11.85 9.97
CA VAL A 53 -13.63 -10.80 8.94
C VAL A 53 -14.91 -10.61 8.14
N ALA A 54 -15.68 -11.69 7.93
CA ALA A 54 -16.96 -11.67 7.21
C ALA A 54 -17.98 -10.68 7.79
N ALA A 55 -17.94 -10.39 9.10
CA ALA A 55 -18.86 -9.43 9.71
C ALA A 55 -18.49 -7.96 9.45
N LEU A 56 -17.28 -7.70 8.94
CA LEU A 56 -16.73 -6.38 8.68
C LEU A 56 -16.62 -6.07 7.18
N THR A 57 -17.04 -7.00 6.32
CA THR A 57 -16.98 -6.81 4.87
C THR A 57 -17.88 -5.67 4.41
N MET A 58 -17.43 -4.90 3.44
CA MET A 58 -18.21 -3.88 2.75
C MET A 58 -17.94 -3.92 1.25
N ALA A 59 -18.95 -3.60 0.44
CA ALA A 59 -18.78 -3.56 -1.01
C ALA A 59 -17.76 -2.47 -1.39
N PRO A 60 -17.03 -2.62 -2.51
CA PRO A 60 -16.08 -1.60 -2.93
C PRO A 60 -16.68 -0.20 -3.16
N ASP A 61 -17.97 -0.13 -3.50
CA ASP A 61 -18.75 1.09 -3.74
C ASP A 61 -19.57 1.53 -2.52
N ASP A 62 -19.27 0.99 -1.33
CA ASP A 62 -19.97 1.31 -0.09
C ASP A 62 -19.89 2.81 0.26
N GLU A 63 -21.02 3.37 0.71
CA GLU A 63 -21.16 4.79 1.04
C GLU A 63 -20.16 5.28 2.10
N ARG A 64 -19.70 4.39 2.98
CA ARG A 64 -18.71 4.73 4.01
C ARG A 64 -17.33 4.95 3.40
N LEU A 65 -16.95 4.19 2.37
CA LEU A 65 -15.71 4.40 1.62
C LEU A 65 -15.82 5.69 0.80
N ALA A 66 -16.96 5.90 0.14
CA ALA A 66 -17.25 7.14 -0.58
C ALA A 66 -17.19 8.37 0.34
N GLN A 67 -17.68 8.26 1.58
CA GLN A 67 -17.61 9.33 2.59
C GLN A 67 -16.17 9.66 2.97
N VAL A 68 -15.32 8.64 3.20
CA VAL A 68 -13.90 8.86 3.49
C VAL A 68 -13.24 9.58 2.32
N ALA A 69 -13.50 9.17 1.08
CA ALA A 69 -12.90 9.76 -0.12
C ALA A 69 -13.45 11.16 -0.47
N GLY A 70 -14.75 11.42 -0.31
CA GLY A 70 -15.38 12.64 -0.78
C GLY A 70 -15.05 12.95 -2.25
N GLU A 71 -14.76 14.22 -2.54
CA GLU A 71 -14.33 14.67 -3.88
C GLU A 71 -12.83 14.55 -4.12
N THR A 72 -12.03 14.37 -3.06
CA THR A 72 -10.57 14.24 -3.16
C THR A 72 -10.22 12.80 -3.54
N SER A 73 -9.26 12.62 -4.45
CA SER A 73 -8.80 11.26 -4.77
C SER A 73 -8.20 10.61 -3.51
N ALA A 74 -8.60 9.37 -3.21
CA ALA A 74 -8.20 8.68 -2.00
C ALA A 74 -8.01 7.17 -2.20
N VAL A 75 -6.98 6.60 -1.56
CA VAL A 75 -6.80 5.15 -1.41
C VAL A 75 -7.17 4.75 0.01
N VAL A 76 -8.26 3.99 0.16
CA VAL A 76 -8.85 3.63 1.46
C VAL A 76 -8.79 2.12 1.65
N GLY A 77 -8.20 1.66 2.76
CA GLY A 77 -8.11 0.24 3.10
C GLY A 77 -9.40 -0.28 3.75
N PHE A 78 -9.88 -1.45 3.33
CA PHE A 78 -11.12 -2.07 3.79
C PHE A 78 -11.12 -3.59 3.60
N VAL A 79 -12.17 -4.24 4.10
CA VAL A 79 -12.42 -5.66 3.86
C VAL A 79 -13.50 -5.80 2.78
N GLU A 80 -13.17 -6.39 1.64
CA GLU A 80 -14.11 -6.67 0.57
C GLU A 80 -14.72 -8.07 0.71
N PRO A 81 -16.03 -8.29 0.46
CA PRO A 81 -16.61 -9.62 0.36
C PRO A 81 -15.90 -10.51 -0.68
N PRO A 82 -15.74 -11.83 -0.41
CA PRO A 82 -16.17 -12.56 0.78
C PRO A 82 -15.19 -12.47 1.96
N GLY A 83 -14.08 -11.75 1.80
CA GLY A 83 -13.03 -11.60 2.81
C GLY A 83 -11.67 -11.31 2.16
N TYR A 84 -11.56 -10.29 1.32
CA TYR A 84 -10.26 -9.80 0.84
C TYR A 84 -9.80 -8.64 1.69
N ASN A 85 -8.51 -8.60 2.00
CA ASN A 85 -7.84 -7.39 2.45
C ASN A 85 -7.61 -6.53 1.20
N ALA A 86 -8.30 -5.40 1.11
CA ALA A 86 -8.39 -4.62 -0.12
C ALA A 86 -8.16 -3.13 0.12
N ALA A 87 -7.78 -2.44 -0.94
CA ALA A 87 -7.67 -0.99 -0.98
C ALA A 87 -8.47 -0.46 -2.16
N ALA A 88 -9.44 0.40 -1.90
CA ALA A 88 -10.25 1.06 -2.91
C ALA A 88 -9.65 2.42 -3.23
N TRP A 89 -9.35 2.66 -4.50
CA TRP A 89 -9.01 3.96 -5.03
C TRP A 89 -10.28 4.64 -5.55
N TRP A 90 -10.63 5.75 -4.92
CA TRP A 90 -11.70 6.65 -5.29
C TRP A 90 -11.15 7.93 -5.92
N GLU A 91 -11.85 8.49 -6.90
CA GLU A 91 -11.52 9.77 -7.52
C GLU A 91 -12.80 10.50 -7.95
N GLY A 92 -12.94 11.77 -7.54
CA GLY A 92 -14.12 12.58 -7.89
C GLY A 92 -15.45 11.93 -7.49
N GLY A 93 -15.51 11.37 -6.28
CA GLY A 93 -16.69 10.68 -5.75
C GLY A 93 -17.01 9.33 -6.40
N ARG A 94 -16.12 8.78 -7.25
CA ARG A 94 -16.34 7.51 -7.95
C ARG A 94 -15.26 6.49 -7.63
N LEU A 95 -15.67 5.23 -7.52
CA LEU A 95 -14.72 4.11 -7.42
C LEU A 95 -13.98 3.96 -8.76
N ARG A 96 -12.65 4.11 -8.71
CA ARG A 96 -11.77 4.01 -9.87
C ARG A 96 -11.14 2.64 -10.00
N HIS A 97 -10.64 2.09 -8.89
CA HIS A 97 -9.93 0.82 -8.87
C HIS A 97 -9.99 0.17 -7.49
N VAL A 98 -9.89 -1.16 -7.43
CA VAL A 98 -9.76 -1.93 -6.19
C VAL A 98 -8.59 -2.89 -6.36
N GLN A 99 -7.62 -2.81 -5.44
CA GLN A 99 -6.57 -3.80 -5.35
C GLN A 99 -6.87 -4.74 -4.18
N ARG A 100 -6.79 -6.05 -4.43
CA ARG A 100 -6.87 -7.10 -3.40
C ARG A 100 -5.45 -7.55 -3.07
N LYS A 101 -5.12 -7.67 -1.78
CA LYS A 101 -3.79 -8.08 -1.30
C LYS A 101 -3.43 -9.45 -1.85
N LEU A 102 -2.27 -9.57 -2.47
CA LEU A 102 -1.87 -10.78 -3.20
C LEU A 102 -1.21 -11.79 -2.26
N TYR A 103 -0.35 -11.31 -1.36
CA TYR A 103 0.43 -12.15 -0.46
C TYR A 103 -0.02 -11.97 0.97
N LEU A 104 -0.70 -13.00 1.50
CA LEU A 104 -1.16 -13.02 2.87
C LEU A 104 -0.05 -13.56 3.80
N PRO A 105 0.50 -12.75 4.73
CA PRO A 105 1.50 -13.23 5.66
C PRO A 105 0.89 -14.33 6.53
N SER A 106 1.56 -15.49 6.55
CA SER A 106 1.14 -16.71 7.25
C SER A 106 2.29 -17.26 8.11
N TYR A 107 2.98 -16.37 8.83
CA TYR A 107 4.13 -16.67 9.67
C TYR A 107 4.08 -15.95 11.01
N GLY A 108 4.50 -16.65 12.07
CA GLY A 108 4.48 -16.15 13.44
C GLY A 108 3.10 -15.63 13.86
N PRO A 109 3.00 -14.38 14.37
CA PRO A 109 1.73 -13.79 14.79
C PRO A 109 0.81 -13.39 13.62
N TRP A 110 1.36 -13.29 12.40
CA TRP A 110 0.61 -12.86 11.22
C TRP A 110 0.03 -14.10 10.55
N GLN A 111 -1.28 -14.29 10.69
CA GLN A 111 -2.01 -15.47 10.21
C GLN A 111 -3.14 -15.06 9.26
N GLU A 112 -2.85 -14.12 8.34
CA GLU A 112 -3.86 -13.53 7.45
C GLU A 112 -4.51 -14.58 6.54
N GLY A 113 -3.77 -15.61 6.13
CA GLY A 113 -4.30 -16.70 5.31
C GLY A 113 -5.43 -17.52 5.96
N ARG A 114 -5.70 -17.33 7.26
CA ARG A 114 -6.85 -17.93 7.95
C ARG A 114 -8.15 -17.14 7.76
N TYR A 115 -8.04 -15.84 7.45
CA TYR A 115 -9.16 -14.91 7.48
C TYR A 115 -9.42 -14.25 6.14
N PHE A 116 -8.36 -14.07 5.35
CA PHE A 116 -8.43 -13.42 4.05
C PHE A 116 -8.25 -14.42 2.91
N THR A 117 -8.90 -14.11 1.79
CA THR A 117 -8.65 -14.75 0.50
C THR A 117 -7.54 -13.96 -0.22
N PRO A 118 -6.55 -14.61 -0.83
CA PRO A 118 -5.54 -13.91 -1.61
C PRO A 118 -6.16 -13.35 -2.90
N GLY A 119 -5.77 -12.13 -3.27
CA GLY A 119 -6.06 -11.57 -4.58
C GLY A 119 -5.32 -12.34 -5.69
N ASP A 120 -5.79 -12.20 -6.91
CA ASP A 120 -5.34 -12.97 -8.08
C ASP A 120 -4.81 -12.10 -9.23
N ASP A 121 -4.84 -10.76 -9.07
CA ASP A 121 -4.43 -9.84 -10.12
C ASP A 121 -3.78 -8.56 -9.58
N LEU A 122 -2.83 -8.02 -10.34
CA LEU A 122 -2.07 -6.81 -10.05
C LEU A 122 -2.28 -5.80 -11.17
N GLN A 123 -2.98 -4.71 -10.90
CA GLN A 123 -3.26 -3.69 -11.91
C GLN A 123 -2.40 -2.45 -11.69
N VAL A 124 -2.09 -1.78 -12.81
CA VAL A 124 -1.48 -0.45 -12.81
C VAL A 124 -2.46 0.48 -13.50
N VAL A 125 -2.93 1.50 -12.78
CA VAL A 125 -3.90 2.47 -13.28
C VAL A 125 -3.24 3.85 -13.23
N ASP A 126 -3.14 4.52 -14.39
CA ASP A 126 -2.46 5.82 -14.57
C ASP A 126 -1.05 5.89 -13.98
N GLY A 127 -0.27 4.81 -14.11
CA GLY A 127 1.08 4.74 -13.56
C GLY A 127 1.13 4.59 -12.03
N ILE A 128 0.00 4.33 -11.37
CA ILE A 128 -0.05 4.01 -9.95
C ILE A 128 -0.35 2.52 -9.78
N ALA A 129 0.46 1.85 -8.95
CA ALA A 129 0.15 0.51 -8.47
C ALA A 129 -0.03 0.55 -6.96
N ILE A 130 -1.10 -0.08 -6.47
CA ILE A 130 -1.30 -0.32 -5.05
C ILE A 130 -0.70 -1.69 -4.73
N ILE A 131 0.19 -1.76 -3.73
CA ILE A 131 0.78 -3.00 -3.23
C ILE A 131 0.60 -3.03 -1.72
N ILE A 132 -0.25 -3.92 -1.22
CA ILE A 132 -0.76 -3.83 0.16
C ILE A 132 0.20 -4.56 1.10
N CYS A 133 0.86 -3.80 1.97
CA CYS A 133 1.68 -4.30 3.06
C CYS A 133 2.63 -5.43 2.64
N ASN A 134 2.31 -6.69 3.00
CA ASN A 134 3.12 -7.86 2.70
C ASN A 134 3.39 -8.07 1.20
N ASP A 135 2.59 -7.51 0.28
CA ASP A 135 2.90 -7.52 -1.16
C ASP A 135 4.27 -6.88 -1.46
N ALA A 136 4.63 -5.82 -0.74
CA ALA A 136 5.92 -5.15 -0.89
C ALA A 136 7.11 -5.99 -0.40
N TRP A 137 6.87 -7.08 0.34
CA TRP A 137 7.94 -8.00 0.74
C TRP A 137 8.28 -9.01 -0.37
N HIS A 138 7.58 -8.98 -1.50
CA HIS A 138 7.80 -9.84 -2.67
C HIS A 138 8.33 -9.03 -3.85
N PRO A 139 9.67 -8.97 -4.05
CA PRO A 139 10.26 -8.14 -5.10
C PRO A 139 9.73 -8.40 -6.51
N ALA A 140 9.35 -9.64 -6.83
CA ALA A 140 8.80 -10.00 -8.13
C ALA A 140 7.46 -9.31 -8.43
N VAL A 141 6.62 -9.08 -7.41
CA VAL A 141 5.35 -8.34 -7.55
C VAL A 141 5.62 -6.88 -7.87
N VAL A 142 6.58 -6.29 -7.16
CA VAL A 142 6.94 -4.89 -7.32
C VAL A 142 7.63 -4.65 -8.67
N GLU A 143 8.52 -5.56 -9.08
CA GLU A 143 9.09 -5.60 -10.44
C GLU A 143 7.96 -5.64 -11.47
N LEU A 144 7.01 -6.58 -11.34
CA LEU A 144 5.89 -6.71 -12.27
C LEU A 144 5.04 -5.42 -12.37
N ALA A 145 4.76 -4.76 -11.24
CA ALA A 145 4.04 -3.49 -11.22
C ALA A 145 4.79 -2.41 -12.03
N VAL A 146 6.09 -2.22 -11.77
CA VAL A 146 6.90 -1.21 -12.46
C VAL A 146 7.01 -1.54 -13.96
N ARG A 147 7.15 -2.82 -14.31
CA ARG A 147 7.17 -3.30 -15.70
C ARG A 147 5.85 -3.08 -16.44
N ARG A 148 4.73 -3.10 -15.72
CA ARG A 148 3.40 -2.73 -16.23
C ARG A 148 3.17 -1.22 -16.29
N GLY A 149 4.19 -0.41 -16.00
CA GLY A 149 4.17 1.03 -16.17
C GLY A 149 4.02 1.81 -14.87
N ALA A 150 4.16 1.19 -13.69
CA ALA A 150 4.07 1.92 -12.44
C ALA A 150 5.23 2.93 -12.30
N GLU A 151 4.85 4.16 -11.95
CA GLU A 151 5.71 5.30 -11.66
C GLU A 151 5.60 5.69 -10.18
N VAL A 152 4.49 5.31 -9.54
CA VAL A 152 4.24 5.47 -8.11
C VAL A 152 3.73 4.14 -7.55
N LEU A 153 4.40 3.66 -6.50
CA LEU A 153 3.95 2.55 -5.68
C LEU A 153 3.28 3.10 -4.43
N VAL A 154 1.99 2.80 -4.26
CA VAL A 154 1.23 3.13 -3.05
C VAL A 154 1.21 1.90 -2.16
N VAL A 155 1.70 2.04 -0.93
CA VAL A 155 1.90 0.94 0.02
C VAL A 155 1.12 1.22 1.32
N PRO A 156 -0.19 0.94 1.37
CA PRO A 156 -0.95 0.92 2.61
C PRO A 156 -0.45 -0.24 3.48
N ALA A 157 -0.18 0.01 4.75
CA ALA A 157 0.39 -0.99 5.65
C ALA A 157 -0.16 -0.95 7.07
N ASN A 158 -0.20 -2.13 7.69
CA ASN A 158 -0.30 -2.35 9.13
C ASN A 158 0.95 -3.09 9.62
N SER A 159 2.05 -2.35 9.75
CA SER A 159 3.32 -2.88 10.26
C SER A 159 3.53 -2.50 11.73
N ALA A 160 3.68 -3.53 12.57
CA ALA A 160 4.00 -3.37 13.98
C ALA A 160 5.50 -3.49 14.27
N ARG A 161 6.00 -2.72 15.25
CA ARG A 161 7.41 -2.74 15.70
C ARG A 161 7.78 -4.07 16.35
N ASN A 162 6.89 -4.62 17.15
CA ASN A 162 7.10 -5.87 17.90
C ASN A 162 6.76 -7.13 17.09
N ALA A 163 7.10 -7.12 15.80
CA ALA A 163 7.06 -8.29 14.94
C ALA A 163 8.32 -9.15 15.09
N LEU A 164 8.48 -10.17 14.25
CA LEU A 164 9.63 -11.08 14.26
C LEU A 164 10.96 -10.42 13.85
N VAL A 165 10.91 -9.25 13.21
CA VAL A 165 12.07 -8.50 12.69
C VAL A 165 11.96 -7.03 13.06
N ASP A 166 13.06 -6.28 12.93
CA ASP A 166 13.05 -4.82 12.99
C ASP A 166 12.31 -4.26 11.77
N ASN A 167 10.99 -4.21 11.88
CA ASN A 167 10.10 -3.73 10.83
C ASN A 167 10.39 -2.27 10.42
N PRO A 168 10.56 -1.31 11.35
CA PRO A 168 10.89 0.07 10.97
C PRO A 168 12.14 0.19 10.10
N SER A 169 13.25 -0.48 10.45
CA SER A 169 14.45 -0.46 9.61
C SER A 169 14.22 -1.19 8.29
N SER A 170 13.62 -2.38 8.34
CA SER A 170 13.38 -3.21 7.16
C SER A 170 12.52 -2.49 6.12
N TRP A 171 11.44 -1.82 6.55
CA TRP A 171 10.57 -1.06 5.66
C TRP A 171 11.30 0.10 5.00
N ARG A 172 12.14 0.84 5.74
CA ARG A 172 12.96 1.93 5.16
C ARG A 172 13.96 1.42 4.13
N ASP A 173 14.48 0.22 4.32
CA ASP A 173 15.39 -0.41 3.35
C ASP A 173 14.64 -0.93 2.12
N ILE A 174 13.49 -1.59 2.31
CA ILE A 174 12.64 -2.10 1.23
C ILE A 174 12.16 -0.95 0.33
N THR A 175 11.59 0.11 0.91
CA THR A 175 11.06 1.24 0.11
C THR A 175 12.20 1.96 -0.63
N ARG A 176 13.35 2.15 0.01
CA ARG A 176 14.55 2.71 -0.62
C ARG A 176 15.09 1.83 -1.75
N PHE A 177 15.13 0.52 -1.54
CA PHE A 177 15.60 -0.45 -2.51
C PHE A 177 14.76 -0.38 -3.79
N TYR A 178 13.42 -0.47 -3.67
CA TYR A 178 12.54 -0.38 -4.83
C TYR A 178 12.64 0.97 -5.52
N ALA A 179 12.61 2.07 -4.75
CA ALA A 179 12.63 3.39 -5.33
C ALA A 179 13.88 3.62 -6.19
N ARG A 180 15.05 3.17 -5.70
CA ARG A 180 16.33 3.32 -6.40
C ARG A 180 16.50 2.37 -7.57
N LEU A 181 16.26 1.06 -7.38
CA LEU A 181 16.53 0.07 -8.43
C LEU A 181 15.51 0.12 -9.54
N LEU A 182 14.25 0.36 -9.20
CA LEU A 182 13.14 0.37 -10.16
C LEU A 182 12.79 1.77 -10.64
N GLN A 183 13.53 2.78 -10.16
CA GLN A 183 13.35 4.20 -10.47
C GLN A 183 11.86 4.55 -10.39
N VAL A 184 11.31 4.48 -9.18
CA VAL A 184 9.87 4.64 -8.92
C VAL A 184 9.69 5.45 -7.63
N PHE A 185 8.61 6.21 -7.52
CA PHE A 185 8.24 6.79 -6.22
C PHE A 185 7.61 5.71 -5.34
N VAL A 186 7.91 5.73 -4.04
CA VAL A 186 7.26 4.84 -3.06
C VAL A 186 6.58 5.66 -2.00
N VAL A 187 5.25 5.53 -1.89
CA VAL A 187 4.38 6.19 -0.92
C VAL A 187 3.95 5.13 0.10
N PHE A 188 4.64 5.08 1.23
CA PHE A 188 4.35 4.13 2.30
C PHE A 188 3.51 4.81 3.39
N VAL A 189 2.32 4.27 3.66
CA VAL A 189 1.43 4.76 4.73
C VAL A 189 1.13 3.65 5.69
N ASN A 190 1.60 3.82 6.92
CA ASN A 190 1.43 2.87 8.00
C ASN A 190 0.54 3.45 9.10
N ARG A 191 -0.21 2.60 9.78
CA ARG A 191 -1.00 3.04 10.95
C ARG A 191 -0.11 3.32 12.16
N VAL A 192 -0.68 4.02 13.14
CA VAL A 192 -0.14 4.14 14.51
C VAL A 192 -1.05 3.45 15.52
N GLY A 193 -0.63 3.42 16.78
CA GLY A 193 -1.43 2.95 17.91
C GLY A 193 -1.16 1.50 18.29
N VAL A 194 -1.91 1.02 19.28
CA VAL A 194 -1.74 -0.31 19.86
C VAL A 194 -3.04 -1.10 19.74
N GLU A 195 -2.96 -2.32 19.24
CA GLU A 195 -4.12 -3.21 19.08
C GLU A 195 -3.68 -4.67 19.16
N GLY A 196 -4.42 -5.51 19.90
CA GLY A 196 -4.15 -6.95 19.97
C GLY A 196 -2.73 -7.32 20.46
N GLY A 197 -2.08 -6.44 21.22
CA GLY A 197 -0.69 -6.61 21.66
C GLY A 197 0.36 -6.17 20.63
N PHE A 198 -0.03 -5.67 19.46
CA PHE A 198 0.87 -5.08 18.46
C PHE A 198 0.98 -3.56 18.66
N SER A 199 2.20 -3.04 18.54
CA SER A 199 2.48 -1.60 18.53
C SER A 199 2.84 -1.15 17.12
N PHE A 200 1.92 -0.42 16.48
CA PHE A 200 2.11 0.12 15.14
C PHE A 200 2.84 1.45 15.21
N TRP A 201 3.97 1.51 14.49
CA TRP A 201 4.97 2.54 14.69
C TRP A 201 4.76 3.79 13.84
N GLY A 202 3.79 3.79 12.92
CA GLY A 202 3.64 4.88 11.96
C GLY A 202 4.85 4.97 11.05
N GLY A 203 5.53 6.12 11.07
CA GLY A 203 6.69 6.42 10.24
C GLY A 203 6.41 6.28 8.74
N SER A 204 5.18 6.65 8.36
CA SER A 204 4.77 6.79 6.96
C SER A 204 5.75 7.72 6.22
N HIS A 205 6.09 7.42 4.98
CA HIS A 205 7.12 8.18 4.28
C HIS A 205 6.98 8.09 2.76
N VAL A 206 7.58 9.07 2.08
CA VAL A 206 7.75 9.06 0.63
C VAL A 206 9.23 8.94 0.30
N VAL A 207 9.57 8.00 -0.59
CA VAL A 207 10.90 7.87 -1.19
C VAL A 207 10.84 8.24 -2.66
N ASP A 208 11.77 9.08 -3.11
CA ASP A 208 11.96 9.41 -4.52
C ASP A 208 12.71 8.31 -5.28
N PHE A 209 12.67 8.40 -6.61
CA PHE A 209 13.29 7.45 -7.53
C PHE A 209 14.84 7.38 -7.47
N ASP A 210 15.51 8.21 -6.65
CA ASP A 210 16.94 8.10 -6.35
C ASP A 210 17.19 7.38 -4.99
N GLY A 211 16.12 7.00 -4.29
CA GLY A 211 16.16 6.38 -2.98
C GLY A 211 16.32 7.39 -1.83
N ARG A 212 15.99 8.67 -2.04
CA ARG A 212 15.98 9.69 -0.97
C ARG A 212 14.59 9.77 -0.35
N MET A 213 14.53 9.79 0.97
CA MET A 213 13.27 10.07 1.67
C MET A 213 12.98 11.57 1.55
N VAL A 214 11.88 11.91 0.88
CA VAL A 214 11.48 13.31 0.60
C VAL A 214 10.39 13.82 1.54
N ALA A 215 9.72 12.91 2.25
CA ALA A 215 8.80 13.23 3.34
C ALA A 215 8.72 12.07 4.34
N GLY A 216 8.48 12.38 5.61
CA GLY A 216 8.32 11.40 6.68
C GLY A 216 7.37 11.92 7.77
N ALA A 217 6.42 11.09 8.16
CA ALA A 217 5.55 11.29 9.31
C ALA A 217 6.29 10.91 10.59
N PRO A 218 5.94 11.55 11.73
CA PRO A 218 6.50 11.17 13.03
C PRO A 218 6.17 9.72 13.38
N ASP A 219 6.96 9.13 14.27
CA ASP A 219 6.65 7.81 14.82
C ASP A 219 5.51 7.93 15.85
N GLU A 220 4.69 6.89 15.97
CA GLU A 220 3.71 6.64 17.07
C GLU A 220 2.57 7.66 17.25
N VAL A 221 2.51 8.74 16.45
CA VAL A 221 1.45 9.76 16.52
C VAL A 221 0.75 9.93 15.17
N GLU A 222 -0.53 10.28 15.21
CA GLU A 222 -1.28 10.58 13.98
C GLU A 222 -0.74 11.85 13.31
N ALA A 223 -0.72 11.87 11.99
CA ALA A 223 -0.25 13.00 11.21
C ALA A 223 -0.78 12.96 9.77
N VAL A 224 -0.96 14.15 9.18
CA VAL A 224 -1.04 14.33 7.74
C VAL A 224 0.27 14.95 7.26
N VAL A 225 0.98 14.25 6.38
CA VAL A 225 2.21 14.76 5.76
C VAL A 225 2.04 14.77 4.24
N VAL A 226 2.36 15.90 3.60
CA VAL A 226 2.27 16.04 2.14
C VAL A 226 3.64 16.00 1.48
N ALA A 227 3.70 15.46 0.26
CA ALA A 227 4.89 15.44 -0.57
C ALA A 227 4.56 15.69 -2.04
N ASP A 228 5.43 16.40 -2.74
CA ASP A 228 5.32 16.61 -4.18
C ASP A 228 6.12 15.56 -4.95
N LEU A 229 5.45 14.82 -5.83
CA LEU A 229 6.05 13.86 -6.75
C LEU A 229 6.24 14.50 -8.13
N ASP A 230 7.50 14.78 -8.49
CA ASP A 230 7.88 15.26 -9.82
C ASP A 230 8.08 14.09 -10.80
N LEU A 231 7.00 13.66 -11.43
CA LEU A 231 7.01 12.60 -12.45
C LEU A 231 7.85 13.01 -13.69
N LYS A 232 7.99 14.30 -13.99
CA LYS A 232 8.85 14.75 -15.11
C LYS A 232 10.32 14.54 -14.77
N ALA A 233 10.71 14.74 -13.52
CA ALA A 233 12.06 14.42 -13.05
C ALA A 233 12.33 12.91 -13.10
N LEU A 234 11.35 12.09 -12.72
CA LEU A 234 11.44 10.64 -12.86
C LEU A 234 11.71 10.24 -14.32
N HIS A 235 10.93 10.77 -15.27
CA HIS A 235 11.12 10.47 -16.68
C HIS A 235 12.49 10.90 -17.21
N ARG A 236 13.01 12.05 -16.76
CA ARG A 236 14.40 12.47 -17.09
C ARG A 236 15.39 11.45 -16.55
N ARG A 237 15.24 11.03 -15.29
CA ARG A 237 16.14 10.08 -14.64
C ARG A 237 16.20 8.74 -15.35
N ARG A 238 15.04 8.19 -15.74
CA ARG A 238 14.95 6.93 -16.52
C ARG A 238 15.62 7.05 -17.90
N ARG A 239 15.66 8.23 -18.52
CA ARG A 239 16.41 8.45 -19.77
C ARG A 239 17.93 8.56 -19.57
N GLU A 240 18.35 9.19 -18.48
CA GLU A 240 19.77 9.37 -18.16
C GLU A 240 20.44 8.07 -17.68
N LEU A 241 19.69 7.25 -16.95
CA LEU A 241 20.13 5.97 -16.42
C LEU A 241 19.00 4.95 -16.60
N PRO A 242 18.89 4.27 -17.76
CA PRO A 242 17.77 3.39 -18.08
C PRO A 242 17.90 2.02 -17.39
N LEU A 243 17.81 1.99 -16.05
CA LEU A 243 17.95 0.75 -15.28
C LEU A 243 16.87 -0.28 -15.63
N LEU A 244 15.72 0.18 -16.11
CA LEU A 244 14.65 -0.69 -16.54
C LEU A 244 14.98 -1.37 -17.88
N ASP A 245 15.89 -0.88 -18.72
CA ASP A 245 16.11 -1.49 -20.04
C ASP A 245 17.10 -2.68 -20.00
N ASP A 246 17.85 -2.83 -18.91
CA ASP A 246 18.94 -3.82 -18.76
C ASP A 246 18.50 -5.27 -18.45
N PRO A 247 17.44 -5.54 -17.65
CA PRO A 247 17.13 -6.90 -17.22
C PRO A 247 16.69 -7.87 -18.34
N ARG A 248 17.23 -9.09 -18.30
CA ARG A 248 16.86 -10.19 -19.20
C ARG A 248 15.61 -10.94 -18.73
N LEU A 249 14.43 -10.38 -19.01
CA LEU A 249 13.15 -10.95 -18.57
C LEU A 249 12.84 -12.33 -19.18
N ASP A 250 13.38 -12.63 -20.37
CA ASP A 250 13.30 -13.94 -21.02
C ASP A 250 13.97 -15.04 -20.17
N LEU A 251 15.16 -14.76 -19.61
CA LEU A 251 15.86 -15.67 -18.70
C LEU A 251 15.01 -15.91 -17.43
N LEU A 252 14.44 -14.85 -16.87
CA LEU A 252 13.61 -14.96 -15.66
C LEU A 252 12.33 -15.74 -15.94
N ALA A 253 11.67 -15.50 -17.08
CA ALA A 253 10.46 -16.21 -17.47
C ALA A 253 10.69 -17.71 -17.62
N ASP A 254 11.77 -18.12 -18.30
CA ASP A 254 12.16 -19.54 -18.41
C ASP A 254 12.47 -20.14 -17.03
N GLY A 255 13.28 -19.45 -16.22
CA GLY A 255 13.61 -19.89 -14.87
C GLY A 255 12.38 -20.12 -13.99
N PHE A 256 11.45 -19.16 -13.96
CA PHE A 256 10.20 -19.30 -13.21
C PHE A 256 9.28 -20.39 -13.79
N SER A 257 9.17 -20.49 -15.11
CA SER A 257 8.34 -21.53 -15.75
C SER A 257 8.79 -22.93 -15.33
N ARG A 258 10.10 -23.18 -15.28
CA ARG A 258 10.67 -24.45 -14.81
C ARG A 258 10.41 -24.72 -13.33
N LEU A 259 10.39 -23.69 -12.49
CA LEU A 259 10.06 -23.82 -11.07
C LEU A 259 8.58 -24.15 -10.85
N VAL A 260 7.69 -23.58 -11.67
CA VAL A 260 6.24 -23.83 -11.58
C VAL A 260 5.87 -25.21 -12.15
N HIS A 261 6.57 -25.67 -13.18
CA HIS A 261 6.32 -26.94 -13.86
C HIS A 261 7.53 -27.89 -13.84
N PRO A 262 7.95 -28.38 -12.66
CA PRO A 262 9.18 -29.14 -12.52
C PRO A 262 9.17 -30.49 -13.26
N ASN A 263 7.98 -31.04 -13.57
CA ASN A 263 7.80 -32.34 -14.22
C ASN A 263 7.47 -32.25 -15.72
N LEU A 264 7.43 -31.06 -16.32
CA LEU A 264 7.15 -30.87 -17.75
C LEU A 264 8.42 -30.80 -18.61
N LEU A 265 9.57 -31.25 -18.09
CA LEU A 265 10.81 -31.34 -18.87
C LEU A 265 11.04 -32.79 -19.37
N PRO A 266 11.55 -32.97 -20.61
CA PRO A 266 11.92 -34.27 -21.16
C PRO A 266 13.08 -34.94 -20.41
#